data_AF-A0A2I0DBA7-F1
#
_entry.id   AF-A0A2I0DBA7-F1
#
_cell.length_a   1.000
_cell.length_b   1.000
_cell.length_c   1.000
_cell.angle_alpha   90.00
_cell.angle_beta   90.00
_cell.angle_gamma   90.00
#
_symmetry.space_group_name_H-M   'P 1'
#
loop_
_entity.id
_entity.type
_entity.pdbx_description
1 polymer ?
#
loop_
_entity_poly.entity_id
_entity_poly.type
_entity_poly.pdbx_seq_one_letter_code
_entity_poly.pdbx_strand_id
1 'polypeptide(L)' 'MTLNISEIKYIQTIKGLTKIFINNRREPIITTFKLDRVLIDLPDYFWQIHNSFLLTLV' A
#
# COMPACT_ATOMS: atom_id res chain seq x y z
N MET A 1 9.20 3.70 12.94
CA MET A 1 7.75 3.97 12.87
C MET A 1 7.08 2.69 12.37
N THR A 2 6.28 2.05 13.22
CA THR A 2 5.61 0.79 12.88
C THR A 2 4.23 1.15 12.33
N LEU A 3 3.89 0.68 11.13
CA LEU A 3 2.58 0.92 10.53
C LEU A 3 1.65 -0.24 10.85
N ASN A 4 0.44 0.05 11.32
CA ASN A 4 -0.59 -0.97 11.42
C ASN A 4 -1.20 -1.21 10.04
N ILE A 5 -1.05 -2.43 9.52
CA ILE A 5 -1.44 -2.79 8.15
C ILE A 5 -2.96 -2.72 7.97
N SER A 6 -3.74 -2.98 9.02
CA SER A 6 -5.22 -2.91 8.98
C SER A 6 -5.77 -1.48 8.85
N GLU A 7 -4.95 -0.45 8.99
CA GLU A 7 -5.36 0.94 8.76
C GLU A 7 -5.13 1.39 7.31
N ILE A 8 -4.42 0.58 6.51
CA ILE A 8 -4.13 0.86 5.11
C ILE A 8 -5.44 0.73 4.31
N LYS A 9 -5.78 1.78 3.58
CA LYS A 9 -6.93 1.81 2.66
C LYS A 9 -6.56 1.29 1.29
N TYR A 10 -5.44 1.77 0.75
CA TYR A 10 -4.89 1.32 -0.51
C TYR A 10 -3.43 1.76 -0.64
N ILE A 11 -2.71 1.11 -1.55
CA ILE A 11 -1.34 1.46 -1.92
C ILE A 11 -1.32 1.80 -3.41
N GLN A 12 -0.63 2.88 -3.76
CA GLN A 12 -0.47 3.34 -5.14
C GLN A 12 1.01 3.52 -5.46
N THR A 13 1.49 3.00 -6.58
CA THR A 13 2.82 3.28 -7.11
C THR A 13 2.79 4.29 -8.25
N ILE A 14 3.69 5.28 -8.20
CA ILE A 14 3.87 6.30 -9.23
C ILE A 14 5.37 6.48 -9.45
N LYS A 15 5.86 6.15 -10.66
CA LYS A 15 7.23 6.46 -11.13
C LYS A 15 8.32 6.37 -10.05
N GLY A 16 8.48 5.18 -9.45
CA GLY A 16 9.55 4.90 -8.46
C GLY A 16 9.21 5.29 -7.01
N LEU A 17 8.02 5.84 -6.76
CA LEU A 17 7.49 6.10 -5.44
C LEU A 17 6.28 5.22 -5.17
N THR A 18 6.13 4.82 -3.92
CA THR A 18 4.97 4.15 -3.36
C THR A 18 4.30 5.09 -2.37
N LYS A 19 2.99 5.26 -2.53
CA LYS A 19 2.11 6.02 -1.65
C LYS A 19 1.21 5.05 -0.91
N ILE A 20 1.24 5.10 0.41
CA ILE A 20 0.39 4.30 1.28
C ILE A 20 -0.67 5.22 1.86
N PHE A 21 -1.93 4.98 1.51
CA PHE A 21 -3.08 5.74 1.99
C PHE A 21 -3.69 5.03 3.19
N ILE A 22 -3.94 5.77 4.27
CA ILE A 22 -4.37 5.26 5.57
C ILE A 22 -5.69 5.96 5.93
N ASN A 23 -6.67 5.22 6.45
CA ASN A 23 -8.03 5.74 6.69
C ASN A 23 -8.05 6.99 7.58
N ASN A 24 -7.20 7.06 8.60
CA ASN A 24 -7.17 8.16 9.57
C ASN A 24 -6.10 9.22 9.28
N ARG A 25 -5.58 9.29 8.04
CA ARG A 25 -4.59 10.29 7.64
C ARG A 25 -4.99 11.01 6.37
N ARG A 26 -4.80 12.33 6.38
CA ARG A 26 -5.06 13.18 5.21
C ARG A 26 -3.98 13.05 4.15
N GLU A 27 -2.73 12.84 4.57
CA GLU A 27 -1.59 12.70 3.67
C GLU A 27 -1.12 11.24 3.60
N PRO A 28 -0.78 10.74 2.40
CA PRO A 28 -0.22 9.41 2.25
C PRO A 28 1.22 9.37 2.79
N ILE A 29 1.63 8.19 3.24
CA ILE A 29 3.04 7.93 3.51
C ILE A 29 3.74 7.65 2.19
N ILE A 30 4.79 8.40 1.91
CA ILE A 30 5.57 8.29 0.68
C ILE A 30 6.85 7.50 0.97
N THR A 31 7.14 6.52 0.12
CA THR A 31 8.31 5.66 0.22
C THR A 31 8.79 5.26 -1.18
N THR A 32 9.98 4.66 -1.28
CA THR A 32 10.67 4.36 -2.55
C THR A 32 10.74 2.87 -2.87
N PHE A 33 10.15 1.98 -2.04
CA PHE A 33 10.18 0.55 -2.32
C PHE A 33 9.30 0.19 -3.52
N LYS A 34 9.66 -0.90 -4.22
CA LYS A 34 8.85 -1.47 -5.30
C LYS A 34 7.76 -2.38 -4.74
N LEU A 35 6.56 -2.30 -5.30
CA LEU A 35 5.40 -3.08 -4.87
C LEU A 35 5.68 -4.59 -4.90
N ASP A 36 6.41 -5.05 -5.92
CA ASP A 36 6.75 -6.46 -6.16
C ASP A 36 7.43 -7.15 -4.97
N ARG A 37 8.20 -6.39 -4.18
CA ARG A 37 8.85 -6.92 -2.97
C ARG A 37 7.92 -7.03 -1.79
N VAL A 38 6.90 -6.19 -1.73
CA VAL A 38 5.98 -6.09 -0.61
C VAL A 38 4.79 -7.03 -0.79
N LEU A 39 4.40 -7.31 -2.03
CA LEU A 39 3.35 -8.29 -2.36
C LEU A 39 3.56 -9.68 -1.73
N ILE A 40 4.82 -10.10 -1.57
CA ILE A 40 5.17 -11.42 -1.00
C ILE A 40 4.86 -11.49 0.49
N ASP A 41 4.98 -10.36 1.20
CA ASP A 41 4.85 -10.28 2.66
C ASP A 41 3.49 -9.70 3.10
N LEU A 42 2.63 -9.34 2.14
CA LEU A 42 1.32 -8.78 2.45
C LEU A 42 0.29 -9.86 2.73
N PRO A 43 -0.60 -9.62 3.71
CA PRO A 43 -1.70 -10.54 4.00
C PRO A 43 -2.63 -10.77 2.79
N ASP A 44 -3.28 -11.94 2.75
CA ASP A 44 -4.17 -12.39 1.65
C ASP A 44 -5.34 -11.45 1.33
N TYR A 45 -5.71 -10.56 2.26
CA TYR A 45 -6.75 -9.55 2.04
C TYR A 45 -6.26 -8.35 1.22
N PHE A 46 -4.98 -8.29 0.85
CA PHE A 46 -4.49 -7.33 -0.13
C PHE A 46 -4.63 -7.90 -1.53
N TRP A 47 -5.35 -7.18 -2.38
CA TRP A 47 -5.56 -7.54 -3.77
C TRP A 47 -4.93 -6.53 -4.71
N GLN A 48 -4.13 -7.03 -5.65
CA GLN A 48 -3.61 -6.22 -6.74
C GLN A 48 -4.64 -6.13 -7.87
N ILE A 49 -5.28 -4.97 -8.00
CA ILE A 49 -6.26 -4.70 -9.06
C ILE A 49 -5.63 -4.09 -10.32
N HIS A 50 -4.43 -3.53 -10.19
CA HIS A 50 -3.68 -2.92 -11.28
C HIS A 50 -2.18 -3.03 -10.97
N ASN A 51 -1.33 -2.96 -12.00
CA ASN A 51 0.13 -2.92 -11.84
C ASN A 51 0.64 -1.80 -10.92
N SER A 52 -0.22 -0.81 -10.64
CA SER A 52 0.09 0.34 -9.80
C SER A 52 -0.83 0.54 -8.60
N PHE A 53 -1.79 -0.36 -8.39
CA PHE A 53 -2.76 -0.24 -7.30
C PHE A 53 -2.95 -1.55 -6.56
N LEU A 54 -2.89 -1.44 -5.24
CA LEU A 54 -3.19 -2.48 -4.28
C LEU A 54 -4.32 -2.01 -3.37
N LEU A 55 -5.33 -2.84 -3.17
CA LEU A 55 -6.47 -2.57 -2.31
C LEU A 55 -6.52 -3.56 -1.15
N THR A 56 -7.07 -3.13 -0.02
CA THR A 56 -7.53 -4.04 1.02
C THR A 56 -8.99 -4.41 0.76
N LEU A 57 -9.32 -5.70 0.85
CA LEU A 57 -10.69 -6.23 0.73
C LEU A 57 -11.46 -6.26 2.07
N VAL A 58 -11.02 -5.46 3.05
CA VAL A 58 -11.56 -5.39 4.41
C VAL A 58 -12.54 -4.23 4.55
#